data_AF-A0A1I5RAN9-F1
#
_entry.id   AF-A0A1I5RAN9-F1
#
_cell.length_a   1.000
_cell.length_b   1.000
_cell.length_c   1.000
_cell.angle_alpha   90.00
_cell.angle_beta   90.00
_cell.angle_gamma   90.00
#
_symmetry.space_group_name_H-M   'P 1'
#
loop_
_entity.id
_entity.type
_entity.pdbx_description
1 polymer ?
#
loop_
_entity_poly.entity_id
_entity_poly.type
_entity_poly.pdbx_seq_one_letter_code
_entity_poly.pdbx_strand_id
1 'polypeptide(L)'
;MTREERIHLWSALSEVFVDNEVDYTFIARQVAGFDRAMVQAAFYEDVAPACYSNMLAPIPPIWTGFDSTWLGETIERAQAARQRSALRRLRDRLFIAYLCHALKAEWAKIAQELDRL
;
A
#
# COMPACT_ATOMS: atom_id res chain seq x y z
N MET A 1 -1.43 -12.61 -12.14
CA MET A 1 -2.11 -12.29 -10.88
C MET A 1 -3.56 -11.98 -11.19
N THR A 2 -4.50 -12.64 -10.50
CA THR A 2 -5.93 -12.39 -10.59
C THR A 2 -6.28 -11.08 -9.87
N ARG A 3 -7.50 -10.55 -10.09
CA ARG A 3 -7.96 -9.35 -9.37
C ARG A 3 -8.05 -9.60 -7.86
N GLU A 4 -8.48 -10.80 -7.46
CA GLU A 4 -8.59 -11.19 -6.06
C GLU A 4 -7.23 -11.26 -5.36
N GLU A 5 -6.22 -11.81 -6.02
CA GLU A 5 -4.84 -11.83 -5.52
C GLU A 5 -4.27 -10.41 -5.35
N ARG A 6 -4.58 -9.49 -6.27
CA ARG A 6 -4.18 -8.08 -6.16
C ARG A 6 -4.84 -7.41 -4.96
N ILE A 7 -6.14 -7.59 -4.79
CA ILE A 7 -6.89 -7.02 -3.67
C ILE A 7 -6.34 -7.58 -2.35
N HIS A 8 -6.08 -8.89 -2.29
CA HIS A 8 -5.47 -9.50 -1.12
C HIS A 8 -4.10 -8.88 -0.77
N LEU A 9 -3.22 -8.75 -1.77
CA LEU A 9 -1.92 -8.08 -1.62
C LEU A 9 -2.07 -6.64 -1.12
N TRP A 10 -2.95 -5.86 -1.73
CA TRP A 10 -3.17 -4.47 -1.34
C TRP A 10 -3.77 -4.34 0.06
N SER A 11 -4.76 -5.18 0.40
CA SER A 11 -5.38 -5.19 1.73
C SER A 11 -4.34 -5.50 2.80
N ALA A 12 -3.52 -6.54 2.62
CA ALA A 12 -2.47 -6.89 3.58
C ALA A 12 -1.46 -5.74 3.78
N LEU A 13 -1.05 -5.08 2.70
CA LEU A 13 -0.13 -3.93 2.78
C LEU A 13 -0.79 -2.67 3.36
N SER A 14 -2.11 -2.52 3.24
CA SER A 14 -2.83 -1.35 3.75
C SER A 14 -2.91 -1.32 5.28
N GLU A 15 -2.72 -2.46 5.94
CA GLU A 15 -2.67 -2.57 7.41
C GLU A 15 -1.59 -1.69 8.04
N VAL A 16 -0.52 -1.37 7.30
CA VAL A 16 0.53 -0.42 7.73
C VAL A 16 -0.01 0.99 8.01
N PHE A 17 -1.13 1.35 7.37
CA PHE A 17 -1.71 2.69 7.43
C PHE A 17 -2.93 2.77 8.37
N VAL A 18 -3.22 1.69 9.10
CA VAL A 18 -4.28 1.63 10.10
C VAL A 18 -3.75 2.19 11.41
N ASP A 19 -4.55 3.00 12.11
CA ASP A 19 -4.17 3.64 13.38
C ASP A 19 -4.19 2.65 14.56
N ASN A 20 -3.34 1.63 14.49
CA ASN A 20 -3.11 0.61 15.51
C ASN A 20 -1.63 0.19 15.50
N GLU A 21 -1.21 -0.62 16.48
CA GLU A 21 0.09 -1.28 16.41
C GLU A 21 0.17 -2.19 15.18
N VAL A 22 1.17 -1.94 14.32
CA VAL A 22 1.32 -2.65 13.05
C VAL A 22 1.96 -4.03 13.28
N ASP A 23 1.23 -5.09 12.95
CA ASP A 23 1.75 -6.46 12.96
C ASP A 23 2.47 -6.80 11.64
N TYR A 24 3.75 -6.43 11.56
CA TYR A 24 4.57 -6.72 10.37
C TYR A 24 4.76 -8.22 10.11
N THR A 25 4.70 -9.06 11.15
CA THR A 25 4.84 -10.51 10.98
C THR A 25 3.62 -11.08 10.28
N PHE A 26 2.42 -10.63 10.66
CA PHE A 26 1.18 -10.97 9.97
C PHE A 26 1.22 -10.50 8.51
N ILE A 27 1.57 -9.23 8.27
CA ILE A 27 1.65 -8.66 6.91
C ILE A 27 2.61 -9.47 6.04
N ALA A 28 3.83 -9.75 6.53
CA ALA A 28 4.82 -10.53 5.79
C ALA A 28 4.30 -11.94 5.44
N ARG A 29 3.62 -12.62 6.36
CA ARG A 29 3.01 -13.93 6.08
C ARG A 29 1.92 -13.87 5.02
N GLN A 30 1.09 -12.83 5.02
CA GLN A 30 0.06 -12.66 3.99
C GLN A 30 0.67 -12.46 2.60
N VAL A 31 1.83 -11.78 2.52
CA VAL A 31 2.44 -11.43 1.23
C VAL A 31 3.60 -12.35 0.81
N ALA A 32 3.97 -13.34 1.62
CA ALA A 32 5.12 -14.23 1.36
C ALA A 32 4.99 -15.08 0.09
N GLY A 33 3.77 -15.34 -0.38
CA GLY A 33 3.52 -16.05 -1.63
C GLY A 33 3.78 -15.22 -2.90
N PHE A 34 4.07 -13.93 -2.75
CA PHE A 34 4.30 -13.01 -3.86
C PHE A 34 5.79 -12.69 -4.02
N ASP A 35 6.20 -12.36 -5.24
CA ASP A 35 7.56 -11.85 -5.51
C ASP A 35 7.84 -10.57 -4.71
N ARG A 36 9.00 -10.50 -4.05
CA ARG A 36 9.38 -9.38 -3.18
C ARG A 36 9.40 -8.03 -3.90
N ALA A 37 9.92 -7.98 -5.13
CA ALA A 37 9.97 -6.73 -5.89
C ALA A 37 8.56 -6.26 -6.26
N MET A 38 7.66 -7.21 -6.55
CA MET A 38 6.24 -6.93 -6.77
C MET A 38 5.53 -6.44 -5.50
N VAL A 39 5.78 -7.04 -4.33
CA VAL A 39 5.25 -6.56 -3.05
C VAL A 39 5.72 -5.13 -2.76
N GLN A 40 7.01 -4.85 -3.02
CA GLN A 40 7.58 -3.51 -2.85
C GLN A 40 6.93 -2.48 -3.77
N ALA A 41 6.77 -2.83 -5.05
CA ALA A 41 6.11 -1.96 -6.02
C ALA A 41 4.66 -1.71 -5.62
N ALA A 42 3.90 -2.73 -5.22
CA ALA A 42 2.53 -2.57 -4.74
C ALA A 42 2.45 -1.68 -3.49
N PHE A 43 3.39 -1.82 -2.55
CA PHE A 43 3.43 -0.98 -1.35
C PHE A 43 3.59 0.50 -1.71
N TYR A 44 4.60 0.84 -2.52
CA TYR A 44 4.92 2.24 -2.81
C TYR A 44 4.08 2.87 -3.92
N GLU A 45 3.73 2.12 -4.96
CA GLU A 45 3.08 2.67 -6.15
C GLU A 45 1.56 2.56 -6.12
N ASP A 46 1.00 1.65 -5.34
CA ASP A 46 -0.45 1.39 -5.27
C ASP A 46 -1.03 1.78 -3.90
N VAL A 47 -0.56 1.12 -2.84
CA VAL A 47 -1.18 1.24 -1.51
C VAL A 47 -0.82 2.55 -0.83
N ALA A 48 0.46 2.91 -0.77
CA ALA A 48 0.88 4.16 -0.11
C ALA A 48 0.19 5.40 -0.70
N PRO A 49 0.06 5.60 -2.03
CA PRO A 49 -0.66 6.76 -2.56
C PRO A 49 -2.15 6.77 -2.23
N ALA A 50 -2.78 5.59 -2.07
CA ALA A 50 -4.19 5.46 -1.71
C ALA A 50 -4.45 5.67 -0.21
N CYS A 51 -3.54 5.23 0.65
CA CYS A 51 -3.74 5.16 2.09
C CYS A 51 -3.04 6.29 2.87
N TYR A 52 -1.95 6.88 2.33
CA TYR A 52 -1.13 7.85 3.07
C TYR A 52 -1.90 9.10 3.51
N SER A 53 -2.81 9.61 2.68
CA SER A 53 -3.66 10.75 3.08
C SER A 53 -4.56 10.43 4.27
N ASN A 54 -4.94 9.17 4.45
CA ASN A 54 -5.81 8.76 5.55
C ASN A 54 -5.07 8.77 6.89
N MET A 55 -3.74 8.56 6.90
CA MET A 55 -2.93 8.77 8.12
C MET A 55 -2.89 10.23 8.58
N LEU A 56 -3.13 11.17 7.68
CA LEU A 56 -3.11 12.61 7.97
C LEU A 56 -4.51 13.16 8.31
N ALA A 57 -5.55 12.35 8.12
CA ALA A 57 -6.92 12.74 8.40
C ALA A 57 -7.23 12.61 9.90
N PRO A 58 -8.17 13.42 10.45
CA PRO A 58 -8.64 13.23 11.81
C PRO A 58 -9.17 11.80 12.00
N ILE A 59 -8.61 11.10 12.98
CA ILE A 59 -8.95 9.70 13.27
C ILE A 59 -10.41 9.63 13.73
N PRO A 60 -11.26 8.79 13.09
CA PRO A 60 -12.60 8.58 13.58
C PRO A 60 -12.56 7.80 14.91
N PRO A 61 -13.57 7.96 15.79
CA PRO A 61 -13.58 7.31 17.10
C PRO A 61 -13.49 5.76 17.06
N ILE A 62 -13.85 5.16 15.93
CA ILE A 62 -13.74 3.72 15.66
C ILE A 62 -13.18 3.58 14.24
N TRP A 63 -11.99 2.99 14.11
CA TRP A 63 -11.36 2.67 12.83
C TRP A 63 -11.02 1.19 12.77
N THR A 64 -11.64 0.47 11.82
CA THR A 64 -11.48 -0.98 11.65
C THR A 64 -10.61 -1.35 10.46
N GLY A 65 -9.86 -0.39 9.91
CA GLY A 65 -9.07 -0.58 8.68
C GLY A 65 -9.78 -0.18 7.40
N PHE A 66 -9.19 -0.53 6.27
CA PHE A 66 -9.68 -0.17 4.94
C PHE A 66 -10.65 -1.21 4.40
N ASP A 67 -11.77 -0.77 3.81
CA ASP A 67 -12.63 -1.65 3.04
C ASP A 67 -11.89 -2.13 1.78
N SER A 68 -11.80 -3.45 1.58
CA SER A 68 -11.06 -4.06 0.48
C SER A 68 -11.64 -3.73 -0.90
N THR A 69 -12.96 -3.53 -0.99
CA THR A 69 -13.61 -3.13 -2.25
C THR A 69 -13.24 -1.69 -2.59
N TRP A 70 -13.38 -0.78 -1.63
CA TRP A 70 -12.98 0.62 -1.76
C TRP A 70 -11.49 0.75 -2.10
N LEU A 71 -10.62 -0.02 -1.44
CA LEU A 71 -9.19 0.01 -1.67
C LEU A 71 -8.86 -0.42 -3.10
N GLY A 72 -9.41 -1.56 -3.53
CA GLY A 72 -9.22 -2.08 -4.87
C GLY A 72 -9.68 -1.11 -5.95
N GLU A 73 -10.89 -0.57 -5.81
CA GLU A 73 -11.43 0.43 -6.74
C GLU A 73 -10.60 1.72 -6.78
N THR A 74 -10.14 2.19 -5.62
CA THR A 74 -9.34 3.42 -5.51
C THR A 74 -8.01 3.27 -6.23
N ILE A 75 -7.32 2.15 -6.02
CA ILE A 75 -6.05 1.85 -6.68
C ILE A 75 -6.26 1.67 -8.19
N GLU A 76 -7.27 0.92 -8.62
CA GLU A 76 -7.58 0.71 -10.04
C GLU A 76 -7.89 2.03 -10.76
N ARG A 77 -8.68 2.92 -10.12
CA ARG A 77 -8.95 4.25 -10.65
C ARG A 77 -7.68 5.10 -10.75
N ALA A 78 -6.80 5.06 -9.75
CA ALA A 78 -5.53 5.78 -9.77
C ALA A 78 -4.62 5.30 -10.90
N GLN A 79 -4.49 3.98 -11.07
CA GLN A 79 -3.74 3.36 -12.17
C GLN A 79 -4.29 3.77 -13.54
N ALA A 80 -5.61 3.72 -13.73
CA ALA A 80 -6.25 4.16 -14.97
C ALA A 80 -6.04 5.67 -15.24
N ALA A 81 -6.09 6.51 -14.20
CA ALA A 81 -5.86 7.94 -14.33
C ALA A 81 -4.42 8.29 -14.73
N ARG A 82 -3.42 7.54 -14.25
CA ARG A 82 -2.02 7.68 -14.68
C ARG A 82 -1.88 7.42 -16.18
N GLN A 83 -2.54 6.40 -16.71
CA GLN A 83 -2.43 6.07 -18.14
C GLN A 83 -2.95 7.19 -19.05
N ARG A 84 -3.97 7.93 -18.60
CA ARG A 84 -4.67 8.96 -19.38
C ARG A 84 -3.96 10.32 -19.47
N SER A 85 -3.01 10.65 -18.59
CA SER A 85 -2.41 12.00 -18.56
C SER A 85 -0.94 12.00 -18.13
N ALA A 86 -0.05 12.54 -18.96
CA ALA A 86 1.38 12.66 -18.67
C ALA A 86 1.68 13.58 -17.47
N LEU A 87 0.93 14.67 -17.30
CA LEU A 87 1.08 15.56 -16.13
C LEU A 87 0.72 14.84 -14.83
N ARG A 88 -0.36 14.05 -14.83
CA ARG A 88 -0.73 13.23 -13.66
C ARG A 88 0.33 12.19 -13.37
N ARG A 89 0.93 11.56 -14.39
CA ARG A 89 2.05 10.63 -14.19
C ARG A 89 3.25 11.31 -13.53
N LEU A 90 3.61 12.53 -13.95
CA LEU A 90 4.73 13.24 -13.35
C LEU A 90 4.45 13.58 -11.87
N ARG A 91 3.27 14.12 -11.58
CA ARG A 91 2.84 14.41 -10.20
C ARG A 91 2.87 13.15 -9.34
N ASP A 92 2.30 12.05 -9.83
CA ASP A 92 2.25 10.79 -9.10
C ASP A 92 3.65 10.22 -8.88
N ARG A 93 4.58 10.34 -9.85
CA ARG A 93 5.99 9.96 -9.66
C ARG A 93 6.67 10.75 -8.56
N LEU A 94 6.47 12.07 -8.52
CA LEU A 94 7.03 12.92 -7.45
C LEU A 94 6.46 12.53 -6.09
N PHE A 95 5.16 12.24 -6.03
CA PHE A 95 4.51 11.79 -4.80
C PHE A 95 5.02 10.41 -4.37
N ILE A 96 5.15 9.46 -5.28
CA ILE A 96 5.74 8.13 -5.00
C ILE A 96 7.19 8.28 -4.51
N ALA A 97 7.99 9.15 -5.13
CA ALA A 97 9.37 9.39 -4.67
C ALA A 97 9.41 9.94 -3.24
N TYR A 98 8.49 10.83 -2.88
CA TYR A 98 8.32 11.29 -1.51
C TYR A 98 7.91 10.13 -0.57
N LEU A 99 6.93 9.31 -0.95
CA LEU A 99 6.48 8.17 -0.15
C LEU A 99 7.56 7.11 0.04
N CYS A 100 8.39 6.85 -0.98
CA CYS A 100 9.56 5.99 -0.89
C CYS A 100 10.52 6.45 0.21
N HIS A 101 10.68 7.75 0.38
CA HIS A 101 11.50 8.32 1.44
C HIS A 101 10.79 8.24 2.80
N ALA A 102 9.54 8.70 2.88
CA ALA A 102 8.78 8.79 4.12
C ALA A 102 8.50 7.42 4.75
N LEU A 103 8.20 6.40 3.93
CA LEU A 103 7.82 5.06 4.36
C LEU A 103 8.97 4.05 4.26
N LYS A 104 10.21 4.53 4.14
CA LYS A 104 11.40 3.66 4.08
C LYS A 104 11.53 2.78 5.32
N ALA A 105 11.25 3.33 6.49
CA ALA A 105 11.29 2.59 7.75
C ALA A 105 10.22 1.49 7.81
N GLU A 106 9.00 1.80 7.35
CA GLU A 106 7.89 0.86 7.31
C GLU A 106 8.16 -0.31 6.38
N TRP A 107 8.65 -0.02 5.17
CA TRP A 107 9.08 -1.06 4.25
C TRP A 107 10.21 -1.93 4.80
N ALA A 108 11.19 -1.33 5.49
CA ALA A 108 12.32 -2.07 6.05
C ALA A 108 11.87 -3.13 7.07
N LYS A 109 10.83 -2.84 7.86
CA LYS A 109 10.23 -3.79 8.81
C LYS A 109 9.55 -4.95 8.08
N ILE A 110 8.73 -4.67 7.06
CA ILE A 110 8.11 -5.71 6.22
C ILE A 110 9.18 -6.59 5.56
N ALA A 111 10.18 -5.96 4.95
CA ALA A 111 11.29 -6.62 4.29
C ALA A 111 12.06 -7.53 5.25
N GLN A 112 12.30 -7.08 6.48
CA GLN A 112 12.97 -7.87 7.50
C GLN A 112 12.15 -9.10 7.91
N GLU A 113 10.83 -8.98 8.08
CA GLU A 113 9.98 -10.13 8.39
C GLU A 113 9.87 -11.09 7.20
N LEU A 114 9.84 -10.60 5.97
CA LEU A 114 9.88 -11.45 4.77
C LEU A 114 11.18 -12.26 4.68
N ASP A 115 12.32 -11.68 5.07
CA ASP A 115 13.63 -12.36 5.08
C ASP A 115 13.73 -13.46 6.16
N ARG A 116 12.78 -13.51 7.11
CA ARG A 116 12.72 -14.51 8.19
C ARG A 116 11.78 -15.68 7.89
N LEU A 117 10.98 -15.61 6.83
CA LEU A 117 10.05 -16.65 6.40
C LEU A 117 10.72 -17.62 5.44
#